data_AF-A0A377WNA7-F1
#
_entry.id   AF-A0A377WNA7-F1
#
_cell.length_a   1.000
_cell.length_b   1.000
_cell.length_c   1.000
_cell.angle_alpha   90.00
_cell.angle_beta   90.00
_cell.angle_gamma   90.00
#
_symmetry.space_group_name_H-M   'P 1'
#
loop_
_entity.id
_entity.type
_entity.pdbx_description
1 polymer ?
#
loop_
_entity_poly.entity_id
_entity_poly.type
_entity_poly.pdbx_seq_one_letter_code
_entity_poly.pdbx_strand_id
1 'polypeptide(L)'
;MAGAGAITGVLLSSSGYIANHTQSDSALLAIKACYLYIPALLILASMLWMGRFYRLDDQYEQIRADLDAGRGASPAPAPTAGESPAM
;
A
#
# COMPACT_ATOMS: atom_id res chain seq x y z
N MET A 1 -16.45 1.51 -11.49
CA MET A 1 -17.19 0.77 -10.43
C MET A 1 -18.31 -0.14 -10.96
N ALA A 2 -18.38 -0.45 -12.27
CA ALA A 2 -19.45 -1.29 -12.83
C ALA A 2 -19.13 -2.80 -12.89
N GLY A 3 -17.85 -3.17 -13.08
CA GLY A 3 -17.46 -4.58 -13.26
C GLY A 3 -17.63 -5.45 -12.00
N ALA A 4 -17.22 -4.94 -10.83
CA ALA A 4 -17.33 -5.69 -9.58
C ALA A 4 -18.79 -6.01 -9.20
N GLY A 5 -19.70 -5.05 -9.38
CA GLY A 5 -21.13 -5.26 -9.13
C GLY A 5 -21.76 -6.27 -10.10
N ALA A 6 -21.37 -6.25 -11.37
CA ALA A 6 -21.84 -7.22 -12.37
C ALA A 6 -21.37 -8.65 -12.04
N ILE A 7 -20.11 -8.81 -11.63
CA ILE A 7 -19.55 -10.11 -11.24
C ILE A 7 -20.28 -10.66 -10.01
N THR A 8 -20.47 -9.84 -8.98
CA THR A 8 -21.22 -10.21 -7.77
C THR A 8 -22.68 -10.55 -8.09
N GLY A 9 -23.34 -9.79 -8.96
CA GLY A 9 -24.73 -10.04 -9.37
C GLY A 9 -24.91 -11.37 -10.14
N VAL A 10 -23.95 -11.72 -11.00
CA VAL A 10 -23.96 -13.02 -11.71
C VAL A 10 -23.69 -14.17 -10.75
N LEU A 11 -22.76 -14.01 -9.81
CA LEU A 11 -22.46 -15.02 -8.78
C LEU A 11 -23.67 -15.30 -7.88
N LEU A 12 -24.36 -14.26 -7.42
CA LEU A 12 -25.55 -14.43 -6.58
C LEU A 12 -26.72 -15.05 -7.35
N SER A 13 -27.01 -14.56 -8.55
CA SER A 13 -28.14 -15.05 -9.37
C SER A 13 -27.96 -16.50 -9.83
N SER A 14 -26.73 -16.92 -10.13
CA SER A 14 -26.43 -18.32 -10.49
C SER A 14 -26.38 -19.28 -9.31
N SER A 15 -26.17 -18.78 -8.08
CA SER A 15 -26.04 -19.61 -6.87
C SER A 15 -27.37 -20.07 -6.24
N GLY A 16 -28.50 -19.54 -6.74
CA GLY A 16 -29.83 -19.81 -6.18
C GLY A 16 -30.18 -18.94 -4.97
N TYR A 17 -29.57 -17.76 -4.85
CA TYR A 17 -29.84 -16.83 -3.76
C TYR A 17 -31.31 -16.38 -3.72
N ILE A 18 -31.98 -16.60 -2.58
CA ILE A 18 -33.39 -16.20 -2.37
C ILE A 18 -33.48 -15.38 -1.08
N ALA A 19 -33.73 -14.07 -1.17
CA ALA A 19 -33.79 -13.21 0.01
C ALA A 19 -34.81 -13.71 1.06
N ASN A 20 -34.48 -13.55 2.35
CA ASN A 20 -35.33 -13.86 3.51
C ASN A 20 -35.72 -15.35 3.69
N HIS A 21 -35.03 -16.28 3.03
CA HIS A 21 -35.19 -17.71 3.24
C HIS A 21 -33.88 -18.35 3.72
N THR A 22 -33.99 -19.56 4.30
CA THR A 22 -32.83 -20.42 4.56
C THR A 22 -32.12 -20.72 3.25
N GLN A 23 -30.88 -20.27 3.14
CA GLN A 23 -30.09 -20.40 1.91
C GLN A 23 -29.56 -21.82 1.75
N SER A 24 -29.45 -22.27 0.50
CA SER A 24 -28.68 -23.46 0.16
C SER A 24 -27.18 -23.24 0.44
N ASP A 25 -26.43 -24.33 0.59
CA ASP A 25 -24.98 -24.28 0.81
C ASP A 25 -24.24 -23.52 -0.31
N SER A 26 -24.74 -23.61 -1.54
CA SER A 26 -24.22 -22.88 -2.70
C SER A 26 -24.40 -21.36 -2.58
N ALA A 27 -25.57 -20.90 -2.12
CA ALA A 27 -25.87 -19.49 -1.93
C ALA A 27 -25.07 -18.91 -0.73
N LEU A 28 -24.91 -19.69 0.35
CA LEU A 28 -24.03 -19.30 1.45
C LEU A 28 -22.56 -19.16 1.02
N LEU A 29 -22.08 -20.06 0.16
CA LEU A 29 -20.73 -19.97 -0.38
C LEU A 29 -20.56 -18.72 -1.26
N ALA A 30 -21.55 -18.41 -2.11
CA ALA A 30 -21.51 -17.21 -2.94
C ALA A 30 -21.47 -15.91 -2.10
N ILE A 31 -22.25 -15.83 -1.02
CA ILE A 31 -22.22 -14.70 -0.08
C ILE A 31 -20.84 -14.58 0.59
N LYS A 32 -20.30 -15.69 1.10
CA LYS A 32 -18.95 -15.73 1.70
C LYS A 32 -17.88 -15.37 0.68
N ALA A 33 -18.04 -15.75 -0.58
CA ALA A 33 -17.12 -15.38 -1.64
C ALA A 33 -17.09 -13.87 -1.86
N CYS A 34 -18.26 -13.23 -1.90
CA CYS A 34 -18.37 -11.79 -2.14
C CYS A 34 -17.80 -10.94 -1.01
N TYR A 35 -18.00 -11.35 0.26
CA TYR A 35 -17.62 -10.54 1.42
C TYR A 35 -16.35 -10.97 2.13
N LEU A 36 -15.90 -12.22 1.95
CA LEU A 36 -14.76 -12.76 2.69
C LEU A 36 -13.67 -13.26 1.75
N TYR A 37 -13.96 -14.21 0.86
CA TYR A 37 -12.89 -14.84 0.06
C TYR A 37 -12.30 -13.91 -1.00
N ILE A 38 -13.12 -13.22 -1.80
CA ILE A 38 -12.62 -12.31 -2.86
C ILE A 38 -11.83 -11.15 -2.24
N PRO A 39 -12.33 -10.43 -1.21
CA PRO A 39 -11.56 -9.38 -0.55
C PRO A 39 -10.26 -9.89 0.09
N ALA A 40 -10.29 -11.04 0.76
CA ALA A 40 -9.08 -11.61 1.36
C ALA A 40 -8.02 -11.95 0.30
N LEU A 41 -8.43 -12.51 -0.83
CA LEU A 41 -7.52 -12.88 -1.92
C LEU A 41 -6.91 -11.62 -2.56
N LEU A 42 -7.70 -10.56 -2.75
CA LEU A 42 -7.22 -9.26 -3.24
C LEU A 42 -6.19 -8.64 -2.30
N ILE A 43 -6.41 -8.71 -0.99
CA ILE A 43 -5.45 -8.21 0.01
C ILE A 43 -4.15 -9.02 -0.04
N LEU A 44 -4.26 -10.35 -0.05
CA LEU A 44 -3.07 -11.23 -0.13
C LEU A 44 -2.29 -11.01 -1.41
N ALA A 45 -2.98 -10.85 -2.55
CA ALA A 45 -2.35 -10.52 -3.83
C ALA A 45 -1.66 -9.16 -3.77
N SER A 46 -2.27 -8.15 -3.15
CA SER A 46 -1.68 -6.84 -2.94
C SER A 46 -0.44 -6.89 -2.04
N MET A 47 -0.48 -7.64 -0.94
CA MET A 47 0.67 -7.85 -0.06
C MET A 47 1.80 -8.58 -0.76
N LEU A 48 1.49 -9.61 -1.56
CA LEU A 48 2.50 -10.34 -2.33
C LEU A 48 3.14 -9.44 -3.40
N TRP A 49 2.33 -8.63 -4.08
CA TRP A 49 2.81 -7.69 -5.09
C TRP A 49 3.73 -6.63 -4.47
N MET A 50 3.31 -6.04 -3.35
CA MET A 50 4.13 -5.08 -2.62
C MET A 50 5.41 -5.73 -2.08
N GLY A 51 5.32 -6.90 -1.44
CA GLY A 51 6.48 -7.59 -0.89
C GLY A 51 7.50 -8.03 -1.94
N ARG A 52 7.06 -8.35 -3.17
CA ARG A 52 7.95 -8.81 -4.24
C ARG A 52 8.50 -7.70 -5.13
N PHE A 53 7.69 -6.69 -5.44
CA PHE A 53 8.03 -5.69 -6.46
C PHE A 53 8.27 -4.29 -5.88
N TYR A 54 7.91 -4.04 -4.62
CA TYR A 54 8.09 -2.73 -3.99
C TYR A 54 9.45 -2.69 -3.31
N ARG A 55 10.48 -2.27 -4.05
CA ARG A 55 11.83 -1.99 -3.54
C ARG A 55 11.81 -0.69 -2.73
N LEU A 56 11.28 -0.75 -1.50
CA LEU A 56 11.34 0.38 -0.58
C LEU A 56 12.77 0.64 -0.06
N ASP A 57 13.65 -0.38 -0.11
CA ASP A 57 15.00 -0.35 0.47
C ASP A 57 16.04 0.42 -0.36
N ASP A 58 15.82 0.64 -1.66
CA ASP A 58 16.86 1.25 -2.51
C ASP A 58 17.14 2.72 -2.15
N GLN A 59 16.13 3.41 -1.64
CA GLN A 59 16.23 4.82 -1.25
C GLN A 59 17.00 4.97 0.06
N TYR A 60 17.00 3.96 0.94
CA TYR A 60 17.61 4.04 2.26
C TYR A 60 19.14 4.06 2.17
N GLU A 61 19.71 3.21 1.32
CA GLU A 61 21.16 3.19 1.06
C GLU A 61 21.65 4.48 0.40
N GLN A 62 20.87 5.07 -0.52
CA GLN A 62 21.22 6.37 -1.12
C GLN A 62 21.19 7.51 -0.10
N ILE A 63 20.18 7.55 0.77
CA ILE A 63 20.08 8.57 1.82
C ILE A 63 21.23 8.43 2.83
N ARG A 64 21.60 7.19 3.19
CA ARG A 64 22.74 6.93 4.09
C ARG A 64 24.06 7.35 3.45
N ALA A 65 24.29 7.01 2.18
CA ALA A 65 25.49 7.42 1.46
C ALA A 65 25.60 8.95 1.29
N ASP A 66 24.48 9.64 1.12
CA ASP A 66 24.44 11.11 1.06
C ASP A 66 24.73 11.77 2.42
N LEU A 67 24.25 11.18 3.53
CA LEU A 67 24.60 11.61 4.89
C LEU A 67 26.09 11.36 5.20
N ASP A 68 26.60 10.16 4.91
CA ASP A 68 28.00 9.78 5.16
C ASP A 68 28.97 10.63 4.31
N ALA A 69 28.55 11.05 3.11
CA ALA A 69 29.31 11.96 2.27
C ALA A 69 29.21 13.44 2.69
N GLY A 70 28.53 13.75 3.80
CA GLY A 70 28.47 15.10 4.37
C GLY A 70 27.66 16.11 3.55
N ARG A 71 26.86 15.66 2.57
CA ARG A 71 26.11 16.54 1.66
C ARG A 71 24.93 17.26 2.35
N GLY A 72 24.54 16.83 3.56
CA GLY A 72 23.51 17.47 4.39
C GLY A 72 24.03 18.51 5.39
N ALA A 73 25.34 18.67 5.53
CA ALA A 73 25.91 19.73 6.37
C ALA A 73 25.95 21.02 5.54
N SER A 74 24.94 21.89 5.73
CA SER A 74 25.03 23.29 5.28
C SER A 74 26.41 23.85 5.65
N PRO A 75 27.10 24.55 4.73
CA PRO A 75 28.41 25.09 5.02
C PRO A 75 28.28 26.01 6.23
N ALA A 76 28.98 25.66 7.32
CA ALA A 76 29.06 26.51 8.49
C ALA A 76 29.48 27.92 8.03
N PRO A 77 28.77 28.99 8.44
CA PRO A 77 29.15 30.33 8.04
C PRO A 77 30.59 30.58 8.47
N ALA A 78 31.42 31.00 7.50
CA ALA A 78 32.85 31.19 7.69
C ALA A 78 33.13 32.15 8.86
N PRO A 79 34.17 31.91 9.68
CA PRO A 79 34.56 32.84 10.72
C PRO A 79 35.16 34.08 10.05
N THR A 80 34.38 35.15 9.92
CA THR A 80 34.92 36.45 9.52
C THR A 80 35.74 36.99 10.68
N ALA A 81 37.03 37.14 10.40
CA ALA A 81 38.09 37.59 11.27
C ALA A 81 37.68 38.77 12.17
N GLY A 82 38.15 38.68 13.41
CA GLY A 82 37.95 39.68 14.44
C GLY A 82 38.27 41.09 13.99
N GLU A 83 37.49 41.99 14.57
CA GLU A 83 37.70 43.43 14.63
C GLU A 83 39.19 43.79 14.77
N SER A 84 39.70 44.58 13.82
CA SER A 84 40.92 45.35 14.01
C SER A 84 40.64 46.42 15.07
N PRO A 85 41.41 46.52 16.17
CA PRO A 85 41.23 47.61 17.10
C PRO A 85 41.71 48.90 16.42
N ALA A 86 40.79 49.84 16.23
CA ALA A 86 41.14 51.20 15.86
C ALA A 86 41.74 51.90 17.08
N MET A 87 43.02 52.25 16.98
CA MET A 87 43.68 53.33 17.72
C MET A 87 44.56 54.11 16.75
#